data_AF-A0A6P8F395-F1
#
_entry.id   AF-A0A6P8F395-F1
#
_cell.length_a   1.000
_cell.length_b   1.000
_cell.length_c   1.000
_cell.angle_alpha   90.00
_cell.angle_beta   90.00
_cell.angle_gamma   90.00
#
_symmetry.space_group_name_H-M   'P 1'
#
loop_
_entity.id
_entity.type
_entity.pdbx_description
1 polymer ?
#
loop_
_entity_poly.entity_id
_entity_poly.type
_entity_poly.pdbx_seq_one_letter_code
_entity_poly.pdbx_strand_id
1 'polypeptide(L)'
;MNQLFSSCCLHIRQEFIQSDLVSMADLGFQTSGSADMDVVIRHKHLCHSEEQFTMKRQIIVQNTLERHDIHVPDVKNVPRVALLGSGGGQRAHTSFLGVIQQLYKEELLDGFHYVAGVSGSTWSMSSLYQNPTWSQDAVKVTEEALLNMSKGTGPTLLEAVKWFMEREKHGNFSLSDVWGAITCRIKGVPLETRTLTEDKHGANPYPLYSTVERHCFDCKKTKEMWFEFSPHESGFLQHGAYVDTSLLNNNFDGGHVKPSHKKPVNMVQLQGMCGCAMGDFAQIVKTIEDILWNWGMLPHHFNTSIFGTIL
;
A
#
# COMPACT_ATOMS: atom_id res chain seq x y z
N MET A 1 0.80 0.17 -27.85
CA MET A 1 0.92 -1.31 -27.83
C MET A 1 2.23 -1.74 -27.17
N ASN A 2 3.36 -2.03 -27.82
CA ASN A 2 4.52 -2.67 -27.11
C ASN A 2 5.20 -1.88 -25.95
N GLN A 3 4.89 -0.60 -25.73
CA GLN A 3 5.42 0.19 -24.59
C GLN A 3 4.45 0.32 -23.40
N LEU A 4 3.15 0.07 -23.58
CA LEU A 4 2.13 0.15 -22.51
C LEU A 4 2.08 -1.15 -21.70
N PHE A 5 2.35 -2.28 -22.34
CA PHE A 5 2.31 -3.62 -21.73
C PHE A 5 3.57 -4.04 -20.95
N SER A 6 4.50 -3.15 -20.63
CA SER A 6 5.69 -3.53 -19.85
C SER A 6 5.56 -3.23 -18.35
N SER A 7 4.45 -2.63 -17.89
CA SER A 7 4.36 -2.02 -16.56
C SER A 7 3.27 -2.65 -15.71
N CYS A 8 3.56 -3.83 -15.17
CA CYS A 8 2.77 -4.46 -14.10
C CYS A 8 3.74 -4.85 -12.98
N CYS A 9 3.47 -4.40 -11.76
CA CYS A 9 4.42 -4.22 -10.67
C CYS A 9 5.47 -3.16 -11.01
N LEU A 10 5.38 -2.01 -10.33
CA LEU A 10 6.42 -0.98 -10.25
C LEU A 10 7.51 -1.13 -11.32
N HIS A 11 7.19 -0.70 -12.54
CA HIS A 11 8.17 0.12 -13.24
C HIS A 11 8.28 1.43 -12.41
N ILE A 12 8.86 1.31 -11.21
CA ILE A 12 9.99 2.17 -10.88
C ILE A 12 10.94 1.88 -12.04
N ARG A 13 10.76 2.58 -13.17
CA ARG A 13 11.75 2.53 -14.22
C ARG A 13 13.07 2.89 -13.56
N GLN A 14 14.10 2.20 -14.02
CA GLN A 14 15.52 2.31 -13.73
C GLN A 14 16.13 3.74 -13.72
N GLU A 15 15.33 4.81 -13.74
CA GLU A 15 15.79 6.19 -13.89
C GLU A 15 15.52 7.11 -12.70
N PHE A 16 14.69 6.77 -11.70
CA PHE A 16 14.24 7.81 -10.75
C PHE A 16 14.25 7.48 -9.25
N ILE A 17 14.08 6.22 -8.88
CA ILE A 17 14.17 5.81 -7.46
C ILE A 17 15.33 4.83 -7.31
N GLN A 18 15.55 3.90 -8.25
CA GLN A 18 16.65 2.95 -8.12
C GLN A 18 18.01 3.58 -8.45
N SER A 19 18.16 4.40 -9.50
CA SER A 19 19.48 4.97 -9.84
C SER A 19 19.99 5.93 -8.77
N ASP A 20 19.16 6.88 -8.34
CA ASP A 20 19.59 7.90 -7.37
C ASP A 20 19.57 7.38 -5.92
N LEU A 21 18.56 6.61 -5.50
CA LEU A 21 18.56 6.05 -4.14
C LEU A 21 19.63 4.98 -3.93
N VAL A 22 19.86 4.11 -4.93
CA VAL A 22 20.90 3.07 -4.82
C VAL A 22 22.28 3.69 -5.02
N SER A 23 22.47 4.64 -5.94
CA SER A 23 23.75 5.37 -6.07
C SER A 23 24.10 6.14 -4.79
N MET A 24 23.14 6.84 -4.18
CA MET A 24 23.38 7.56 -2.93
C MET A 24 23.66 6.63 -1.74
N ALA A 25 22.98 5.47 -1.67
CA ALA A 25 23.22 4.45 -0.65
C ALA A 25 24.57 3.73 -0.83
N ASP A 26 24.95 3.39 -2.07
CA ASP A 26 26.22 2.72 -2.41
C ASP A 26 27.43 3.65 -2.24
N LEU A 27 27.25 4.97 -2.37
CA LEU A 27 28.32 5.96 -2.20
C LEU A 27 28.62 6.30 -0.73
N GLY A 28 27.90 5.75 0.25
CA GLY A 28 28.21 5.90 1.67
C GLY A 28 28.21 7.36 2.16
N PHE A 29 27.43 8.24 1.52
CA PHE A 29 27.32 9.64 1.93
C PHE A 29 26.66 9.72 3.31
N GLN A 30 27.47 9.87 4.37
CA GLN A 30 27.03 10.57 5.55
C GLN A 30 26.96 12.06 5.18
N THR A 31 25.77 12.63 5.17
CA THR A 31 25.57 14.04 4.84
C THR A 31 26.07 14.93 5.99
N SER A 32 27.39 15.11 6.07
CA SER A 32 27.96 16.29 6.71
C SER A 32 27.95 17.44 5.70
N GLY A 33 26.81 18.15 5.64
CA GLY A 33 26.67 19.43 4.93
C GLY A 33 26.16 19.35 3.49
N SER A 34 24.84 19.44 3.31
CA SER A 34 24.17 19.81 2.06
C SER A 34 22.71 20.14 2.40
N ALA A 35 22.04 21.01 1.65
CA ALA A 35 20.63 21.39 1.87
C ALA A 35 19.72 20.16 2.05
N ASP A 36 18.67 20.30 2.87
CA ASP A 36 17.74 19.22 3.23
C ASP A 36 17.24 18.51 1.95
N MET A 37 17.61 17.23 1.79
CA MET A 37 17.23 16.43 0.62
C MET A 37 15.83 15.85 0.85
N ASP A 38 15.05 15.70 -0.22
CA ASP A 38 13.74 15.05 -0.15
C ASP A 38 13.87 13.52 0.02
N VAL A 39 15.02 12.99 -0.41
CA VAL A 39 15.47 11.62 -0.17
C VAL A 39 16.30 11.58 1.11
N VAL A 40 15.96 10.67 2.02
CA VAL A 40 16.68 10.44 3.26
C VAL A 40 17.28 9.04 3.28
N ILE A 41 18.58 8.95 3.58
CA ILE A 41 19.28 7.68 3.81
C ILE A 41 19.38 7.41 5.32
N ARG A 42 18.75 6.32 5.77
CA ARG A 42 18.64 5.91 7.18
C ARG A 42 18.52 4.39 7.28
N HIS A 43 19.48 3.74 7.95
CA HIS A 43 19.54 2.28 8.08
C HIS A 43 19.21 1.72 9.47
N LYS A 44 19.29 2.53 10.53
CA LYS A 44 19.31 2.02 11.93
C LYS A 44 18.24 2.61 12.85
N HIS A 45 17.47 3.57 12.37
CA HIS A 45 16.50 4.32 13.16
C HIS A 45 15.22 4.52 12.36
N LEU A 46 14.11 4.74 13.05
CA LEU A 46 12.84 5.11 12.42
C LEU A 46 12.86 6.60 12.07
N CYS A 47 11.98 7.05 11.18
CA CYS A 47 11.71 8.48 11.10
C CYS A 47 11.06 9.00 12.40
N HIS A 48 11.31 10.27 12.72
CA HIS A 48 10.81 10.89 13.94
C HIS A 48 9.29 10.78 14.09
N SER A 49 8.55 10.90 12.99
CA SER A 49 7.08 10.81 12.98
C SER A 49 6.58 9.41 13.35
N GLU A 50 7.27 8.35 12.91
CA GLU A 50 6.97 6.99 13.30
C GLU A 50 7.35 6.71 14.77
N GLU A 51 8.48 7.23 15.24
CA GLU A 51 8.85 7.17 16.67
C GLU A 51 7.75 7.80 17.54
N GLN A 52 7.28 9.01 17.19
CA GLN A 52 6.21 9.67 17.92
C GLN A 52 4.89 8.90 17.88
N PHE A 53 4.52 8.35 16.72
CA PHE A 53 3.31 7.53 16.58
C PHE A 53 3.39 6.31 17.51
N THR A 54 4.51 5.60 17.45
CA THR A 54 4.68 4.32 18.14
C THR A 54 4.90 4.50 19.64
N MET A 55 5.40 5.65 20.11
CA MET A 55 5.42 6.01 21.53
C MET A 55 4.01 6.16 22.11
N LYS A 56 3.09 6.81 21.39
CA LYS A 56 1.69 6.92 21.83
C LYS A 56 1.04 5.53 21.93
N ARG A 57 1.34 4.67 20.95
CA ARG A 57 0.84 3.30 20.93
C ARG A 57 1.42 2.41 22.02
N GLN A 58 2.68 2.64 22.45
CA GLN A 58 3.29 1.88 23.55
C GLN A 58 2.48 1.94 24.85
N ILE A 59 1.90 3.10 25.17
CA ILE A 59 1.07 3.26 26.37
C ILE A 59 -0.19 2.38 26.27
N ILE A 60 -0.81 2.32 25.09
CA ILE A 60 -1.99 1.49 24.83
C ILE A 60 -1.64 -0.01 24.94
N VAL A 61 -0.48 -0.39 24.39
CA VAL A 61 0.00 -1.77 24.44
C VAL A 61 0.32 -2.17 25.87
N GLN A 62 1.00 -1.31 26.64
CA GLN A 62 1.27 -1.53 28.07
C GLN A 62 -0.03 -1.79 28.84
N ASN A 63 -1.02 -0.90 28.68
CA ASN A 63 -2.31 -1.05 29.35
C ASN A 63 -3.02 -2.36 28.94
N THR A 64 -2.84 -2.81 27.70
CA THR A 64 -3.39 -4.10 27.25
C THR A 64 -2.65 -5.26 27.89
N LEU A 65 -1.32 -5.23 27.97
CA LEU A 65 -0.55 -6.27 28.65
C LEU A 65 -0.91 -6.36 30.14
N GLU A 66 -1.07 -5.22 30.83
CA GLU A 66 -1.49 -5.19 32.25
C GLU A 66 -2.88 -5.81 32.44
N ARG A 67 -3.84 -5.57 31.52
CA ARG A 67 -5.18 -6.20 31.55
C ARG A 67 -5.13 -7.73 31.39
N HIS A 68 -4.07 -8.25 30.78
CA HIS A 68 -3.83 -9.68 30.56
C HIS A 68 -2.80 -10.26 31.55
N ASP A 69 -2.63 -9.62 32.72
CA ASP A 69 -1.72 -10.04 33.80
C ASP A 69 -0.23 -10.13 33.40
N ILE A 70 0.18 -9.37 32.38
CA ILE A 70 1.58 -9.23 31.94
C ILE A 70 2.10 -7.87 32.39
N HIS A 71 2.71 -7.84 33.57
CA HIS A 71 3.21 -6.60 34.15
C HIS A 71 4.49 -6.09 33.47
N VAL A 72 4.47 -4.83 33.02
CA VAL A 72 5.63 -4.13 32.45
C VAL A 72 5.78 -2.77 33.13
N PRO A 73 6.67 -2.62 34.14
CA PRO A 73 6.73 -1.43 34.97
C PRO A 73 7.11 -0.13 34.23
N ASP A 74 7.94 -0.24 33.20
CA ASP A 74 8.41 0.90 32.40
C ASP A 74 7.94 0.71 30.96
N VAL A 75 7.24 1.73 30.44
CA VAL A 75 6.75 1.77 29.04
C VAL A 75 7.87 1.51 28.02
N LYS A 76 9.13 1.84 28.34
CA LYS A 76 10.29 1.60 27.49
C LYS A 76 10.61 0.11 27.30
N ASN A 77 10.18 -0.73 28.23
CA ASN A 77 10.40 -2.18 28.22
C ASN A 77 9.23 -2.94 27.56
N VAL A 78 8.19 -2.24 27.10
CA VAL A 78 7.06 -2.87 26.40
C VAL A 78 7.56 -3.53 25.11
N PRO A 79 7.28 -4.83 24.89
CA PRO A 79 7.71 -5.52 23.69
C PRO A 79 7.04 -4.91 22.45
N ARG A 80 7.80 -4.76 21.37
CA ARG A 80 7.27 -4.33 20.07
C ARG A 80 6.65 -5.53 19.37
N VAL A 81 5.32 -5.54 19.26
CA VAL A 81 4.55 -6.62 18.63
C VAL A 81 3.93 -6.11 17.33
N ALA A 82 4.07 -6.90 16.26
CA ALA A 82 3.50 -6.62 14.95
C ALA A 82 2.56 -7.75 14.51
N LEU A 83 1.41 -7.39 13.95
CA LEU A 83 0.51 -8.32 13.27
C LEU A 83 0.85 -8.35 11.78
N LEU A 84 1.10 -9.54 11.24
CA LEU A 84 1.52 -9.71 9.83
C LEU A 84 0.44 -10.42 9.02
N GLY A 85 -0.02 -9.78 7.95
CA GLY A 85 -1.00 -10.31 7.00
C GLY A 85 -0.36 -10.78 5.70
N SER A 86 -0.52 -12.06 5.37
CA SER A 86 0.00 -12.65 4.13
C SER A 86 -0.83 -12.31 2.89
N GLY A 87 -0.26 -12.53 1.71
CA GLY A 87 -0.99 -12.44 0.45
C GLY A 87 -2.00 -13.57 0.24
N GLY A 88 -2.84 -13.43 -0.79
CA GLY A 88 -3.86 -14.43 -1.13
C GLY A 88 -5.19 -13.87 -1.62
N GLY A 89 -5.19 -12.67 -2.20
CA GLY A 89 -6.38 -12.01 -2.76
C GLY A 89 -7.55 -11.98 -1.76
N GLN A 90 -8.76 -12.29 -2.25
CA GLN A 90 -9.98 -12.26 -1.44
C GLN A 90 -9.91 -13.17 -0.21
N ARG A 91 -9.25 -14.34 -0.30
CA ARG A 91 -9.11 -15.26 0.85
C ARG A 91 -8.34 -14.60 2.00
N ALA A 92 -7.21 -13.99 1.69
CA ALA A 92 -6.42 -13.27 2.69
C ALA A 92 -7.19 -12.05 3.22
N HIS A 93 -7.93 -11.35 2.35
CA HIS A 93 -8.75 -10.22 2.75
C HIS A 93 -9.80 -10.60 3.80
N THR A 94 -10.66 -11.57 3.49
CA THR A 94 -11.72 -12.06 4.38
C THR A 94 -11.15 -12.67 5.65
N SER A 95 -10.11 -13.51 5.54
CA SER A 95 -9.48 -14.13 6.71
C SER A 95 -8.86 -13.10 7.65
N PHE A 96 -8.20 -12.07 7.12
CA PHE A 96 -7.57 -11.04 7.93
C PHE A 96 -8.61 -10.20 8.68
N LEU A 97 -9.76 -9.88 8.06
CA LEU A 97 -10.87 -9.20 8.75
C LEU A 97 -11.41 -10.06 9.91
N GLY A 98 -11.54 -11.38 9.72
CA GLY A 98 -11.92 -12.30 10.79
C GLY A 98 -10.91 -12.35 11.94
N VAL A 99 -9.62 -12.36 11.64
CA VAL A 99 -8.54 -12.29 12.66
C VAL A 99 -8.64 -10.99 13.46
N ILE A 100 -8.80 -9.85 12.79
CA ILE A 100 -8.98 -8.56 13.45
C ILE A 100 -10.21 -8.57 14.37
N GLN A 101 -11.32 -9.12 13.88
CA GLN A 101 -12.55 -9.22 14.67
C GLN A 101 -12.33 -10.07 15.94
N GLN A 102 -11.64 -11.21 15.83
CA GLN A 102 -11.37 -12.07 16.98
C GLN A 102 -10.39 -11.41 17.96
N LEU A 103 -9.30 -10.81 17.47
CA LEU A 103 -8.34 -10.10 18.32
C LEU A 103 -9.00 -8.97 19.12
N TYR A 104 -9.98 -8.29 18.52
CA TYR A 104 -10.76 -7.28 19.23
C TYR A 104 -11.65 -7.89 20.32
N LYS A 105 -12.37 -8.98 20.01
CA LYS A 105 -13.26 -9.68 20.97
C LYS A 105 -12.51 -10.23 22.18
N GLU A 106 -11.27 -10.67 21.97
CA GLU A 106 -10.38 -11.15 23.04
C GLU A 106 -9.60 -10.02 23.74
N GLU A 107 -9.88 -8.76 23.41
CA GLU A 107 -9.16 -7.58 23.94
C GLU A 107 -7.63 -7.62 23.72
N LEU A 108 -7.19 -8.29 22.65
CA LEU A 108 -5.78 -8.45 22.27
C LEU A 108 -5.34 -7.50 21.16
N LEU A 109 -6.27 -6.93 20.39
CA LEU A 109 -5.97 -6.04 19.25
C LEU A 109 -5.10 -4.84 19.66
N ASP A 110 -5.31 -4.34 20.88
CA ASP A 110 -4.53 -3.21 21.41
C ASP A 110 -3.11 -3.57 21.86
N GLY A 111 -2.75 -4.85 21.85
CA GLY A 111 -1.39 -5.33 22.07
C GLY A 111 -0.44 -5.11 20.88
N PHE A 112 -0.95 -4.74 19.70
CA PHE A 112 -0.14 -4.57 18.49
C PHE A 112 0.27 -3.11 18.25
N HIS A 113 1.57 -2.92 18.00
CA HIS A 113 2.14 -1.65 17.58
C HIS A 113 1.97 -1.43 16.09
N TYR A 114 2.15 -2.49 15.31
CA TYR A 114 2.15 -2.45 13.85
C TYR A 114 1.15 -3.46 13.31
N VAL A 115 0.54 -3.10 12.19
CA VAL A 115 -0.15 -4.03 11.31
C VAL A 115 0.52 -3.92 9.95
N ALA A 116 1.19 -4.99 9.52
CA ALA A 116 1.83 -5.04 8.21
C ALA A 116 1.13 -6.03 7.30
N GLY A 117 1.09 -5.75 6.00
CA GLY A 117 0.42 -6.62 5.05
C GLY A 117 0.94 -6.55 3.63
N VAL A 118 0.77 -7.66 2.91
CA VAL A 118 1.04 -7.77 1.47
C VAL A 118 -0.19 -8.29 0.73
N SER A 119 -0.35 -7.89 -0.54
CA SER A 119 -1.43 -8.38 -1.42
C SER A 119 -2.80 -8.34 -0.72
N GLY A 120 -3.56 -9.43 -0.68
CA GLY A 120 -4.94 -9.46 -0.15
C GLY A 120 -5.12 -8.88 1.26
N SER A 121 -4.15 -9.01 2.18
CA SER A 121 -4.25 -8.36 3.50
C SER A 121 -4.23 -6.83 3.42
N THR A 122 -3.55 -6.24 2.43
CA THR A 122 -3.59 -4.78 2.21
C THR A 122 -4.98 -4.28 1.84
N TRP A 123 -5.82 -5.13 1.23
CA TRP A 123 -7.21 -4.79 0.95
C TRP A 123 -7.98 -4.64 2.25
N SER A 124 -7.74 -5.51 3.24
CA SER A 124 -8.34 -5.41 4.57
C SER A 124 -7.88 -4.17 5.28
N MET A 125 -6.58 -3.93 5.29
CA MET A 125 -6.00 -2.73 5.90
C MET A 125 -6.61 -1.47 5.28
N SER A 126 -6.66 -1.37 3.94
CA SER A 126 -7.27 -0.20 3.29
C SER A 126 -8.73 0.03 3.70
N SER A 127 -9.55 -1.03 3.85
CA SER A 127 -10.94 -0.92 4.33
C SER A 127 -11.02 -0.52 5.80
N LEU A 128 -10.16 -1.08 6.66
CA LEU A 128 -10.15 -0.77 8.09
C LEU A 128 -9.76 0.70 8.33
N TYR A 129 -8.65 1.12 7.75
CA TYR A 129 -8.08 2.46 7.98
C TYR A 129 -8.86 3.59 7.29
N GLN A 130 -9.86 3.29 6.46
CA GLN A 130 -10.86 4.29 6.06
C GLN A 130 -11.60 4.89 7.26
N ASN A 131 -11.74 4.13 8.36
CA ASN A 131 -12.26 4.64 9.62
C ASN A 131 -11.07 5.02 10.54
N PRO A 132 -10.89 6.31 10.90
CA PRO A 132 -9.78 6.77 11.74
C PRO A 132 -9.70 6.10 13.12
N THR A 133 -10.79 5.55 13.64
CA THR A 133 -10.86 4.92 14.96
C THR A 133 -11.28 3.45 14.86
N TRP A 134 -10.96 2.76 13.76
CA TRP A 134 -11.43 1.40 13.52
C TRP A 134 -11.08 0.41 14.63
N SER A 135 -9.94 0.58 15.33
CA SER A 135 -9.54 -0.32 16.41
C SER A 135 -10.48 -0.24 17.63
N GLN A 136 -11.23 0.86 17.80
CA GLN A 136 -12.17 1.06 18.92
C GLN A 136 -13.49 0.31 18.74
N ASP A 137 -13.84 -0.06 17.51
CA ASP A 137 -15.00 -0.89 17.20
C ASP A 137 -14.70 -1.74 15.96
N ALA A 138 -13.74 -2.66 16.12
CA ALA A 138 -13.27 -3.46 14.99
C ALA A 138 -14.35 -4.43 14.48
N VAL A 139 -15.30 -4.84 15.33
CA VAL A 139 -16.43 -5.68 14.93
C VAL A 139 -17.28 -4.96 13.90
N LYS A 140 -17.71 -3.74 14.19
CA LYS A 140 -18.50 -2.94 13.25
C LYS A 140 -17.79 -2.73 11.93
N VAL A 141 -16.52 -2.29 11.96
CA VAL A 141 -15.78 -1.96 10.72
C VAL A 141 -15.50 -3.21 9.89
N THR A 142 -15.18 -4.35 10.51
CA THR A 142 -14.97 -5.61 9.78
C THR A 142 -16.26 -6.14 9.17
N GLU A 143 -17.39 -6.06 9.88
CA GLU A 143 -18.70 -6.46 9.36
C GLU A 143 -19.16 -5.56 8.21
N GLU A 144 -18.99 -4.24 8.32
CA GLU A 144 -19.28 -3.31 7.23
C GLU A 144 -18.44 -3.62 5.98
N ALA A 145 -17.14 -3.90 6.14
CA ALA A 145 -16.27 -4.28 5.03
C ALA A 145 -16.71 -5.58 4.35
N LEU A 146 -17.06 -6.61 5.13
CA LEU A 146 -17.57 -7.89 4.61
C LEU A 146 -18.94 -7.72 3.93
N LEU A 147 -19.82 -6.91 4.49
CA LEU A 147 -21.13 -6.62 3.93
C LEU A 147 -21.03 -5.89 2.60
N ASN A 148 -20.14 -4.89 2.49
CA ASN A 148 -19.90 -4.17 1.23
C ASN A 148 -19.42 -5.14 0.14
N MET A 149 -18.47 -6.01 0.47
CA MET A 149 -17.97 -7.04 -0.45
C MET A 149 -19.09 -8.00 -0.88
N SER A 150 -19.91 -8.47 0.06
CA SER A 150 -21.01 -9.39 -0.21
C SER A 150 -22.12 -8.76 -1.06
N LYS A 151 -22.40 -7.45 -0.88
CA LYS A 151 -23.39 -6.73 -1.70
C LYS A 151 -22.87 -6.47 -3.11
N GLY A 152 -21.56 -6.45 -3.31
CA GLY A 152 -20.95 -6.15 -4.59
C GLY A 152 -21.29 -4.74 -5.09
N THR A 153 -21.33 -3.74 -4.21
CA THR A 153 -21.69 -2.34 -4.51
C THR A 153 -20.50 -1.49 -4.97
N GLY A 154 -19.42 -2.11 -5.43
CA GLY A 154 -18.23 -1.41 -5.92
C GLY A 154 -18.48 -0.74 -7.27
N PRO A 155 -17.51 0.02 -7.81
CA PRO A 155 -17.66 0.86 -9.00
C PRO A 155 -18.27 0.11 -10.18
N THR A 156 -19.17 0.78 -10.88
CA THR A 156 -19.62 0.37 -12.21
C THR A 156 -18.46 0.47 -13.22
N LEU A 157 -18.58 -0.24 -14.34
CA LEU A 157 -17.61 -0.13 -15.42
C LEU A 157 -17.46 1.32 -15.91
N LEU A 158 -18.56 2.06 -16.01
CA LEU A 158 -18.54 3.46 -16.43
C LEU A 158 -17.75 4.34 -15.45
N GLU A 159 -17.92 4.13 -14.15
CA GLU A 159 -17.15 4.85 -13.12
C GLU A 159 -15.66 4.50 -13.19
N ALA A 160 -15.32 3.22 -13.39
CA ALA A 160 -13.94 2.78 -13.57
C ALA A 160 -13.30 3.42 -14.81
N VAL A 161 -13.97 3.42 -15.97
CA VAL A 161 -13.48 4.05 -17.20
C VAL A 161 -13.28 5.55 -17.02
N LYS A 162 -14.23 6.25 -16.39
CA LYS A 162 -14.08 7.69 -16.09
C LYS A 162 -12.87 7.94 -15.19
N TRP A 163 -12.67 7.10 -14.18
CA TRP A 163 -11.53 7.20 -13.29
C TRP A 163 -10.21 6.93 -14.02
N PHE A 164 -10.15 5.94 -14.92
CA PHE A 164 -8.96 5.67 -15.75
C PHE A 164 -8.61 6.86 -16.65
N MET A 165 -9.59 7.42 -17.35
CA MET A 165 -9.39 8.60 -18.23
C MET A 165 -8.88 9.81 -17.44
N GLU A 166 -9.39 10.02 -16.22
CA GLU A 166 -8.90 11.09 -15.37
C GLU A 166 -7.49 10.78 -14.84
N ARG A 167 -7.24 9.54 -14.44
CA ARG A 167 -5.94 9.08 -13.93
C ARG A 167 -4.85 9.20 -15.00
N GLU A 168 -5.13 8.84 -16.25
CA GLU A 168 -4.19 8.91 -17.37
C GLU A 168 -3.61 10.32 -17.56
N LYS A 169 -4.43 11.37 -17.36
CA LYS A 169 -3.99 12.78 -17.46
C LYS A 169 -2.89 13.15 -16.47
N HIS A 170 -2.80 12.44 -15.34
CA HIS A 170 -1.78 12.66 -14.31
C HIS A 170 -0.50 11.85 -14.56
N GLY A 171 -0.38 11.14 -15.69
CA GLY A 171 0.80 10.36 -16.10
C GLY A 171 1.06 9.12 -15.25
N ASN A 172 2.02 8.26 -15.64
CA ASN A 172 2.35 7.01 -14.93
C ASN A 172 1.16 6.04 -14.74
N PHE A 173 0.21 6.01 -15.69
CA PHE A 173 -0.85 5.01 -15.69
C PHE A 173 -0.29 3.62 -16.01
N SER A 174 -0.78 2.59 -15.32
CA SER A 174 -0.27 1.22 -15.39
C SER A 174 -1.38 0.18 -15.17
N LEU A 175 -1.07 -1.10 -15.40
CA LEU A 175 -1.98 -2.19 -15.05
C LEU A 175 -2.27 -2.28 -13.55
N SER A 176 -1.41 -1.72 -12.70
CA SER A 176 -1.69 -1.63 -11.26
C SER A 176 -2.89 -0.71 -11.00
N ASP A 177 -3.10 0.34 -11.79
CA ASP A 177 -4.28 1.22 -11.67
C ASP A 177 -5.57 0.45 -12.03
N VAL A 178 -5.53 -0.38 -13.08
CA VAL A 178 -6.64 -1.27 -13.46
C VAL A 178 -6.94 -2.29 -12.35
N TRP A 179 -5.89 -2.91 -11.80
CA TRP A 179 -6.03 -3.86 -10.70
C TRP A 179 -6.57 -3.21 -9.43
N GLY A 180 -6.18 -1.97 -9.14
CA GLY A 180 -6.74 -1.18 -8.04
C GLY A 180 -8.25 -0.98 -8.18
N ALA A 181 -8.72 -0.62 -9.37
CA ALA A 181 -10.15 -0.45 -9.64
C ALA A 181 -10.93 -1.77 -9.53
N ILE A 182 -10.36 -2.88 -10.04
CA ILE A 182 -10.91 -4.24 -9.85
C ILE A 182 -10.98 -4.59 -8.36
N THR A 183 -9.95 -4.24 -7.58
CA THR A 183 -9.92 -4.48 -6.14
C THR A 183 -11.04 -3.71 -5.43
N CYS A 184 -11.27 -2.44 -5.77
CA CYS A 184 -12.42 -1.67 -5.27
C CYS A 184 -13.75 -2.32 -5.65
N ARG A 185 -13.89 -2.80 -6.89
CA ARG A 185 -15.08 -3.54 -7.34
C ARG A 185 -15.34 -4.78 -6.48
N ILE A 186 -14.30 -5.59 -6.27
CA ILE A 186 -14.34 -6.81 -5.45
C ILE A 186 -14.75 -6.49 -4.01
N LYS A 187 -14.11 -5.48 -3.39
CA LYS A 187 -14.38 -5.06 -2.01
C LYS A 187 -15.75 -4.40 -1.82
N GLY A 188 -16.42 -4.02 -2.91
CA GLY A 188 -17.70 -3.34 -2.84
C GLY A 188 -17.61 -1.87 -2.42
N VAL A 189 -16.45 -1.23 -2.63
CA VAL A 189 -16.16 0.15 -2.18
C VAL A 189 -15.95 1.09 -3.38
N PRO A 190 -16.24 2.40 -3.26
CA PRO A 190 -16.00 3.35 -4.34
C PRO A 190 -14.50 3.50 -4.67
N LEU A 191 -14.23 4.11 -5.83
CA LEU A 191 -12.89 4.55 -6.19
C LEU A 191 -12.54 5.76 -5.34
N GLU A 192 -11.73 5.56 -4.31
CA GLU A 192 -11.38 6.57 -3.32
C GLU A 192 -10.18 7.42 -3.74
N THR A 193 -10.17 8.69 -3.32
CA THR A 193 -9.02 9.60 -3.52
C THR A 193 -8.14 9.74 -2.28
N ARG A 194 -8.51 9.05 -1.19
CA ARG A 194 -7.77 9.02 0.08
C ARG A 194 -6.33 8.56 -0.16
N THR A 195 -5.39 9.12 0.58
CA THR A 195 -3.98 8.76 0.56
C THR A 195 -3.57 8.05 1.84
N LEU A 196 -2.47 7.30 1.79
CA LEU A 196 -1.91 6.64 2.97
C LEU A 196 -1.47 7.65 4.05
N THR A 197 -1.12 8.88 3.65
CA THR A 197 -0.71 9.94 4.58
C THR A 197 -1.80 10.39 5.55
N GLU A 198 -3.06 10.01 5.29
CA GLU A 198 -4.20 10.28 6.16
C GLU A 198 -4.32 9.26 7.31
N ASP A 199 -3.64 8.10 7.23
CA ASP A 199 -3.76 6.99 8.18
C ASP A 199 -2.88 7.17 9.43
N LYS A 200 -2.93 8.35 10.06
CA LYS A 200 -2.03 8.77 11.16
C LYS A 200 -2.69 8.76 12.55
N HIS A 201 -3.84 8.12 12.71
CA HIS A 201 -4.54 8.08 13.99
C HIS A 201 -3.87 7.11 14.99
N GLY A 202 -3.16 7.65 15.99
CA GLY A 202 -2.32 6.90 16.94
C GLY A 202 -3.04 5.89 17.86
N ALA A 203 -4.38 5.84 17.83
CA ALA A 203 -5.14 4.80 18.52
C ALA A 203 -5.23 3.48 17.73
N ASN A 204 -4.91 3.47 16.44
CA ASN A 204 -4.79 2.23 15.66
C ASN A 204 -3.33 1.75 15.68
N PRO A 205 -3.06 0.46 15.45
CA PRO A 205 -1.72 0.02 15.09
C PRO A 205 -1.18 0.79 13.87
N TYR A 206 0.13 0.98 13.77
CA TYR A 206 0.75 1.65 12.65
C TYR A 206 0.70 0.78 11.38
N PRO A 207 0.13 1.27 10.25
CA PRO A 207 -0.02 0.45 9.06
C PRO A 207 1.25 0.44 8.21
N LEU A 208 1.71 -0.76 7.84
CA LEU A 208 2.83 -0.98 6.91
C LEU A 208 2.35 -1.79 5.70
N TYR A 209 2.41 -1.20 4.52
CA TYR A 209 2.11 -1.88 3.27
C TYR A 209 3.43 -2.25 2.60
N SER A 210 3.49 -3.41 1.95
CA SER A 210 4.71 -3.79 1.24
C SER A 210 4.42 -4.36 -0.14
N THR A 211 5.38 -4.13 -1.05
CA THR A 211 5.42 -4.69 -2.38
C THR A 211 6.86 -5.03 -2.76
N VAL A 212 7.04 -5.60 -3.96
CA VAL A 212 8.34 -5.97 -4.49
C VAL A 212 8.65 -5.19 -5.77
N GLU A 213 9.90 -4.76 -5.92
CA GLU A 213 10.43 -4.23 -7.16
C GLU A 213 10.68 -5.39 -8.13
N ARG A 214 10.17 -5.22 -9.35
CA ARG A 214 10.06 -6.29 -10.34
C ARG A 214 11.42 -6.76 -10.83
N HIS A 215 12.32 -5.84 -11.15
CA HIS A 215 13.64 -6.18 -11.67
C HIS A 215 14.48 -6.94 -10.62
N CYS A 216 14.47 -6.50 -9.37
CA CYS A 216 15.09 -7.19 -8.25
C CYS A 216 14.48 -8.59 -8.05
N PHE A 217 13.16 -8.74 -8.16
CA PHE A 217 12.49 -10.03 -8.09
C PHE A 217 12.94 -10.98 -9.23
N ASP A 218 12.91 -10.50 -10.48
CA ASP A 218 13.32 -11.29 -11.66
C ASP A 218 14.81 -11.67 -11.60
N CYS A 219 15.64 -10.79 -11.05
CA CYS A 219 17.06 -11.04 -10.78
C CYS A 219 17.33 -11.83 -9.49
N LYS A 220 16.30 -12.29 -8.78
CA LYS A 220 16.39 -13.06 -7.52
C LYS A 220 17.17 -12.34 -6.41
N LYS A 221 17.14 -11.00 -6.39
CA LYS A 221 17.70 -10.13 -5.35
C LYS A 221 16.72 -10.02 -4.17
N THR A 222 16.65 -11.08 -3.38
CA THR A 222 15.60 -11.28 -2.36
C THR A 222 15.62 -10.28 -1.22
N LYS A 223 16.73 -9.58 -0.98
CA LYS A 223 16.86 -8.57 0.07
C LYS A 223 16.50 -7.17 -0.44
N GLU A 224 16.95 -6.85 -1.65
CA GLU A 224 16.87 -5.55 -2.28
C GLU A 224 15.50 -5.27 -2.92
N MET A 225 14.68 -6.30 -3.11
CA MET A 225 13.39 -6.18 -3.78
C MET A 225 12.31 -5.49 -2.96
N TRP A 226 12.42 -5.43 -1.63
CA TRP A 226 11.32 -4.97 -0.79
C TRP A 226 11.18 -3.45 -0.76
N PHE A 227 9.98 -2.99 -1.05
CA PHE A 227 9.56 -1.60 -0.92
C PHE A 227 8.43 -1.51 0.10
N GLU A 228 8.58 -0.63 1.08
CA GLU A 228 7.62 -0.38 2.15
C GLU A 228 6.91 0.95 1.95
N PHE A 229 5.64 0.99 2.32
CA PHE A 229 4.86 2.20 2.44
C PHE A 229 4.30 2.33 3.85
N SER A 230 4.49 3.50 4.45
CA SER A 230 3.86 3.90 5.70
C SER A 230 3.17 5.26 5.55
N PRO A 231 2.35 5.72 6.51
CA PRO A 231 1.77 7.06 6.48
C PRO A 231 2.78 8.21 6.45
N HIS A 232 4.03 7.97 6.87
CA HIS A 232 5.05 9.01 7.00
C HIS A 232 6.11 8.92 5.90
N GLU A 233 6.71 7.75 5.73
CA GLU A 233 7.75 7.54 4.73
C GLU A 233 7.55 6.25 3.95
N SER A 234 8.12 6.21 2.75
CA SER A 234 8.08 5.05 1.87
C SER A 234 9.43 4.87 1.20
N GLY A 235 9.89 3.63 1.04
CA GLY A 235 11.26 3.42 0.62
C GLY A 235 11.73 1.97 0.51
N PHE A 236 13.01 1.83 0.14
CA PHE A 236 13.70 0.55 0.04
C PHE A 236 14.44 0.23 1.34
N LEU A 237 13.98 -0.80 2.06
CA LEU A 237 14.54 -1.16 3.37
C LEU A 237 16.03 -1.47 3.29
N GLN A 238 16.44 -2.29 2.31
CA GLN A 238 17.83 -2.75 2.20
C GLN A 238 18.81 -1.60 1.92
N HIS A 239 18.36 -0.58 1.20
CA HIS A 239 19.16 0.61 0.89
C HIS A 239 19.00 1.71 1.95
N GLY A 240 18.10 1.54 2.92
CA GLY A 240 17.76 2.54 3.91
C GLY A 240 17.27 3.84 3.27
N ALA A 241 16.71 3.80 2.06
CA ALA A 241 16.45 4.99 1.27
C ALA A 241 14.95 5.28 1.22
N TYR A 242 14.56 6.43 1.78
CA TYR A 242 13.18 6.79 2.05
C TYR A 242 12.85 8.19 1.54
N VAL A 243 11.57 8.41 1.22
CA VAL A 243 10.99 9.73 0.94
C VAL A 243 9.72 9.91 1.77
N ASP A 244 9.28 11.15 1.99
CA ASP A 244 7.95 11.40 2.54
C ASP A 244 6.89 10.75 1.62
N THR A 245 5.95 10.02 2.21
CA THR A 245 4.93 9.28 1.45
C THR A 245 4.08 10.18 0.54
N SER A 246 3.92 11.46 0.87
CA SER A 246 3.23 12.44 0.00
C SER A 246 3.97 12.74 -1.29
N LEU A 247 5.29 12.51 -1.34
CA LEU A 247 6.14 12.72 -2.50
C LEU A 247 6.16 11.53 -3.45
N LEU A 248 5.54 10.40 -3.09
CA LEU A 248 5.37 9.28 -4.00
C LEU A 248 4.66 9.73 -5.28
N ASN A 249 5.04 9.09 -6.41
CA ASN A 249 4.64 9.42 -7.79
C ASN A 249 5.42 10.56 -8.46
N ASN A 250 6.24 11.32 -7.72
CA ASN A 250 7.12 12.33 -8.30
C ASN A 250 8.41 11.73 -8.88
N ASN A 251 9.09 12.52 -9.71
CA ASN A 251 10.42 12.20 -10.22
C ASN A 251 11.46 12.91 -9.36
N PHE A 252 12.64 12.32 -9.19
CA PHE A 252 13.73 12.89 -8.39
C PHE A 252 14.98 13.16 -9.25
N ASP A 253 15.85 14.06 -8.80
CA ASP A 253 17.20 14.31 -9.35
C ASP A 253 18.15 14.54 -8.18
N GLY A 254 19.19 13.70 -8.05
CA GLY A 254 20.23 13.90 -7.05
C GLY A 254 19.69 14.03 -5.62
N GLY A 255 18.60 13.32 -5.31
CA GLY A 255 17.95 13.34 -3.99
C GLY A 255 16.87 14.42 -3.80
N HIS A 256 16.59 15.24 -4.81
CA HIS A 256 15.57 16.31 -4.73
C HIS A 256 14.39 16.03 -5.65
N VAL A 257 13.18 16.40 -5.21
CA VAL A 257 11.97 16.26 -6.00
C VAL A 257 11.95 17.24 -7.18
N LYS A 258 11.68 16.74 -8.39
CA LYS A 258 11.46 17.59 -9.57
C LYS A 258 10.07 18.22 -9.48
N PRO A 259 9.91 19.50 -9.87
CA PRO A 259 8.60 20.13 -9.96
C PRO A 259 7.62 19.26 -10.77
N SER A 260 6.46 18.98 -10.17
CA SER A 260 5.44 18.12 -10.77
C SER A 260 4.03 18.60 -10.40
N HIS A 261 3.09 18.36 -11.31
CA HIS A 261 1.66 18.52 -11.04
C HIS A 261 0.99 17.19 -10.67
N LYS A 262 1.79 16.12 -10.50
CA LYS A 262 1.28 14.80 -10.16
C LYS A 262 0.68 14.80 -8.76
N LYS A 263 -0.46 14.12 -8.62
CA LYS A 263 -1.09 13.91 -7.32
C LYS A 263 -0.36 12.81 -6.54
N PRO A 264 -0.39 12.88 -5.19
CA PRO A 264 0.08 11.78 -4.35
C PRO A 264 -0.64 10.47 -4.69
N VAL A 265 0.05 9.36 -4.43
CA VAL A 265 -0.52 8.02 -4.59
C VAL A 265 -1.75 7.86 -3.69
N ASN A 266 -2.90 7.58 -4.30
CA ASN A 266 -4.12 7.26 -3.56
C ASN A 266 -4.22 5.77 -3.21
N MET A 267 -5.20 5.41 -2.38
CA MET A 267 -5.40 4.04 -1.93
C MET A 267 -5.79 3.08 -3.05
N VAL A 268 -6.44 3.53 -4.12
CA VAL A 268 -6.72 2.68 -5.30
C VAL A 268 -5.40 2.25 -5.94
N GLN A 269 -4.49 3.20 -6.14
CA GLN A 269 -3.16 2.94 -6.69
C GLN A 269 -2.32 2.07 -5.75
N LEU A 270 -2.31 2.36 -4.44
CA LEU A 270 -1.55 1.59 -3.45
C LEU A 270 -2.01 0.12 -3.39
N GLN A 271 -3.33 -0.11 -3.38
CA GLN A 271 -3.91 -1.46 -3.43
C GLN A 271 -3.56 -2.17 -4.75
N GLY A 272 -3.53 -1.42 -5.85
CA GLY A 272 -3.02 -1.88 -7.13
C GLY A 272 -1.58 -2.39 -7.03
N MET A 273 -0.66 -1.55 -6.52
CA MET A 273 0.76 -1.84 -6.38
C MET A 273 1.07 -3.00 -5.41
N CYS A 274 0.33 -3.10 -4.30
CA CYS A 274 0.51 -4.18 -3.33
C CYS A 274 -0.18 -5.48 -3.78
N GLY A 275 -1.27 -5.34 -4.54
CA GLY A 275 -2.12 -6.45 -4.99
C GLY A 275 -1.66 -7.10 -6.29
N CYS A 276 -0.87 -6.41 -7.11
CA CYS A 276 -0.44 -6.90 -8.43
C CYS A 276 0.71 -7.91 -8.38
N ALA A 277 1.18 -8.31 -7.19
CA ALA A 277 2.25 -9.29 -6.98
C ALA A 277 1.93 -10.73 -7.45
N MET A 278 0.88 -10.93 -8.26
CA MET A 278 0.65 -12.19 -8.93
C MET A 278 1.73 -12.37 -9.99
N GLY A 279 2.52 -13.44 -9.87
CA GLY A 279 3.50 -13.84 -10.86
C GLY A 279 2.88 -14.04 -12.25
N ASP A 280 3.76 -13.98 -13.24
CA ASP A 280 3.48 -14.02 -14.69
C ASP A 280 2.56 -12.89 -15.20
N PHE A 281 3.16 -11.95 -15.93
CA PHE A 281 2.47 -10.84 -16.58
C PHE A 281 1.33 -11.31 -17.49
N ALA A 282 1.53 -12.42 -18.24
CA ALA A 282 0.50 -12.95 -19.13
C ALA A 282 -0.71 -13.48 -18.35
N GLN A 283 -0.47 -14.09 -17.18
CA GLN A 283 -1.52 -14.55 -16.29
C GLN A 283 -2.31 -13.38 -15.69
N ILE A 284 -1.62 -12.28 -15.32
CA ILE A 284 -2.27 -11.06 -14.82
C ILE A 284 -3.17 -10.46 -15.90
N VAL A 285 -2.64 -10.27 -17.12
CA VAL A 285 -3.40 -9.70 -18.23
C VAL A 285 -4.64 -10.54 -18.52
N LYS A 286 -4.48 -11.86 -18.65
CA LYS A 286 -5.60 -12.78 -18.87
C LYS A 286 -6.66 -12.67 -17.75
N THR A 287 -6.23 -12.61 -16.50
CA THR A 287 -7.14 -12.48 -15.35
C THR A 287 -7.90 -11.14 -15.39
N ILE A 288 -7.21 -10.05 -15.74
CA ILE A 288 -7.84 -8.73 -15.91
C ILE A 288 -8.86 -8.76 -17.05
N GLU A 289 -8.51 -9.36 -18.20
CA GLU A 289 -9.41 -9.53 -19.34
C GLU A 289 -10.67 -10.30 -18.96
N ASP A 290 -10.51 -11.46 -18.30
CA ASP A 290 -11.63 -12.30 -17.85
C ASP A 290 -12.55 -11.54 -16.87
N ILE A 291 -11.98 -10.75 -15.96
CA ILE A 291 -12.76 -9.94 -15.01
C ILE A 291 -13.48 -8.82 -15.75
N LEU A 292 -12.81 -8.09 -16.63
CA LEU A 292 -13.40 -6.99 -17.40
C LEU A 292 -14.54 -7.47 -18.30
N TRP A 293 -14.39 -8.63 -18.93
CA TRP A 293 -15.44 -9.28 -19.72
C TRP A 293 -16.70 -9.51 -18.88
N ASN A 294 -16.54 -10.10 -17.70
CA ASN A 294 -17.64 -10.37 -16.76
C ASN A 294 -18.17 -9.10 -16.07
N TRP A 295 -17.38 -8.02 -16.02
CA TRP A 295 -17.79 -6.70 -15.50
C TRP A 295 -18.72 -5.97 -16.48
N GLY A 296 -18.90 -6.47 -17.71
CA GLY A 296 -19.84 -5.94 -18.70
C GLY A 296 -19.18 -5.25 -19.90
N MET A 297 -17.94 -5.62 -20.24
CA MET A 297 -17.26 -5.09 -21.42
C MET A 297 -17.75 -5.78 -22.72
N LEU A 298 -18.66 -5.08 -23.39
CA LEU A 298 -19.16 -5.18 -24.79
C LEU A 298 -20.46 -5.97 -25.04
N PRO A 299 -21.56 -5.30 -25.49
CA PRO A 299 -22.48 -5.91 -26.45
C PRO A 299 -21.70 -6.30 -27.71
N HIS A 300 -22.12 -7.37 -28.40
CA HIS A 300 -21.47 -8.01 -29.56
C HIS A 300 -21.02 -7.13 -30.78
N HIS A 301 -21.05 -5.80 -30.71
CA HIS A 301 -20.79 -4.88 -31.82
C HIS A 301 -19.89 -3.67 -31.51
N PHE A 302 -18.99 -3.74 -30.52
CA PHE A 302 -18.08 -2.62 -30.23
C PHE A 302 -16.69 -2.80 -30.84
N ASN A 303 -16.26 -1.76 -31.57
CA ASN A 303 -15.02 -1.68 -32.34
C ASN A 303 -13.79 -1.65 -31.42
N THR A 304 -12.83 -2.54 -31.69
CA THR A 304 -11.61 -2.79 -30.92
C THR A 304 -10.58 -1.64 -30.95
N SER A 305 -10.86 -0.55 -31.68
CA SER A 305 -9.93 0.58 -31.86
C SER A 305 -9.70 1.43 -30.60
N ILE A 306 -10.65 1.48 -29.65
CA ILE A 306 -10.50 2.22 -28.38
C ILE A 306 -9.48 1.53 -27.46
N PHE A 307 -9.33 0.21 -27.58
CA PHE A 307 -8.38 -0.57 -26.78
C PHE A 307 -6.93 -0.35 -27.20
N GLY A 308 -6.66 0.11 -28.43
CA GLY A 308 -5.28 0.38 -28.89
C GLY A 308 -4.58 1.54 -28.17
N THR A 309 -5.33 2.33 -27.38
CA THR A 309 -4.80 3.44 -26.58
C THR A 309 -4.66 3.09 -25.09
N ILE A 310 -5.46 2.14 -24.58
CA ILE A 310 -5.50 1.76 -23.15
C ILE A 310 -4.77 0.42 -22.87
N LEU A 311 -4.53 -0.39 -23.90
CA LEU A 311 -3.73 -1.62 -23.87
C LEU A 311 -2.41 -1.40 -24.66
#